data_AF-A0A2N5KN84-F1
#
_entry.id   AF-A0A2N5KN84-F1
#
_cell.length_a   1.000
_cell.length_b   1.000
_cell.length_c   1.000
_cell.angle_alpha   90.00
_cell.angle_beta   90.00
_cell.angle_gamma   90.00
#
_symmetry.space_group_name_H-M   'P 1'
#
loop_
_entity.id
_entity.type
_entity.pdbx_description
1 polymer ?
#
loop_
_entity_poly.entity_id
_entity_poly.type
_entity_poly.pdbx_seq_one_letter_code
_entity_poly.pdbx_strand_id
1 'polypeptide(L)'
;MARIAEALCEGVATEVGVFGWEDGPPKGDAADHPAVTDKDPEALEKLLIDLKSATIWEPEDDIENTEPVGVLLSNVVAEKIEWLWKGRVPKGKLTLVDGDPAKGKSALTIYVAACVTVGRAFPDGAPCEAGGVALLNAEDGLADT
;
A
#
# COMPACT_ATOMS: atom_id res chain seq x y z
N MET A 1 0.44 -0.16 -18.72
CA MET A 1 1.81 -0.33 -19.23
C MET A 1 2.45 1.01 -19.61
N ALA A 2 1.79 1.88 -20.40
CA ALA A 2 2.33 3.20 -20.81
C ALA A 2 2.94 4.03 -19.64
N ARG A 3 2.20 4.24 -18.54
CA ARG A 3 2.70 5.00 -17.37
C ARG A 3 3.94 4.38 -16.69
N ILE A 4 4.08 3.06 -16.69
CA ILE A 4 5.26 2.38 -16.11
C ILE A 4 6.46 2.57 -17.03
N ALA A 5 6.25 2.45 -18.35
CA ALA A 5 7.29 2.69 -19.34
C ALA A 5 7.81 4.15 -19.28
N GLU A 6 6.90 5.12 -19.18
CA GLU A 6 7.23 6.54 -19.02
C GLU A 6 8.07 6.81 -17.76
N ALA A 7 7.61 6.35 -16.58
CA ALA A 7 8.34 6.53 -15.33
C ALA A 7 9.75 5.90 -15.35
N LEU A 8 9.93 4.81 -16.11
CA LEU A 8 11.25 4.21 -16.32
C LEU A 8 12.11 5.08 -17.24
N CYS A 9 11.55 5.64 -18.31
CA CYS A 9 12.26 6.55 -19.22
C CYS A 9 12.66 7.89 -18.57
N GLU A 10 11.96 8.36 -17.53
CA GLU A 10 12.25 9.62 -16.84
C GLU A 10 13.53 9.62 -15.98
N GLY A 11 14.21 8.48 -15.84
CA GLY A 11 15.50 8.46 -15.12
C GLY A 11 16.07 7.09 -14.75
N VAL A 12 15.45 5.99 -15.18
CA VAL A 12 15.89 4.63 -14.85
C VAL A 12 16.46 3.91 -16.07
N ALA A 13 15.79 4.01 -17.22
CA ALA A 13 16.12 3.31 -18.46
C ALA A 13 16.20 4.29 -19.63
N THR A 14 17.13 4.04 -20.57
CA THR A 14 17.24 4.82 -21.81
C THR A 14 16.14 4.45 -22.81
N GLU A 15 15.69 3.19 -22.78
CA GLU A 15 14.66 2.64 -23.67
C GLU A 15 13.85 1.57 -22.92
N VAL A 16 12.57 1.40 -23.29
CA VAL A 16 11.68 0.37 -22.73
C VAL A 16 11.12 -0.48 -23.86
N GLY A 17 11.45 -1.78 -23.90
CA GLY A 17 10.84 -2.75 -24.81
C GLY A 17 9.62 -3.41 -24.19
N VAL A 18 8.54 -3.57 -24.96
CA VAL A 18 7.30 -4.22 -24.50
C VAL A 18 7.14 -5.57 -25.20
N PHE A 19 7.27 -6.64 -24.43
CA PHE A 19 7.05 -8.01 -24.87
C PHE A 19 5.74 -8.54 -24.27
N GLY A 20 4.85 -9.02 -25.14
CA GLY A 20 3.60 -9.68 -24.74
C GLY A 20 3.77 -11.19 -24.72
N TRP A 21 3.47 -11.82 -23.58
CA TRP A 21 3.37 -13.28 -23.48
C TRP A 21 1.91 -13.70 -23.63
N GLU A 22 1.48 -13.98 -24.87
CA GLU A 22 0.07 -14.23 -25.19
C GLU A 22 -0.51 -15.50 -24.52
N ASP A 23 0.30 -16.56 -24.44
CA ASP A 23 -0.09 -17.86 -23.87
C ASP A 23 0.21 -17.99 -22.37
N GLY A 24 0.33 -16.87 -21.65
CA GLY A 24 0.62 -16.85 -20.22
C GLY A 24 -0.49 -17.48 -19.37
N PRO A 25 -0.16 -18.25 -18.31
CA PRO A 25 -1.17 -18.84 -17.43
C PRO A 25 -1.92 -17.74 -16.64
N PRO A 26 -3.18 -18.00 -16.20
CA PRO A 26 -3.93 -17.04 -15.41
C PRO A 26 -3.19 -16.65 -14.12
N LYS A 27 -2.94 -15.34 -13.94
CA LYS A 27 -2.14 -14.78 -12.83
C LYS A 27 -0.66 -15.19 -12.81
N GLY A 28 -0.14 -15.75 -13.90
CA GLY A 28 1.29 -15.98 -14.04
C GLY A 28 2.07 -14.69 -14.25
N ASP A 29 3.33 -14.70 -13.87
CA ASP A 29 4.27 -13.61 -14.12
C ASP A 29 5.46 -14.06 -14.99
N ALA A 30 6.41 -13.16 -15.24
CA ALA A 30 7.55 -13.44 -16.11
C ALA A 30 8.44 -14.61 -15.60
N ALA A 31 8.44 -14.89 -14.30
CA ALA A 31 9.20 -16.00 -13.72
C ALA A 31 8.57 -17.36 -14.02
N ASP A 32 7.26 -17.39 -14.33
CA ASP A 32 6.52 -18.60 -14.68
C ASP A 32 6.70 -19.02 -16.15
N HIS A 33 7.44 -18.25 -16.95
CA HIS A 33 7.63 -18.57 -18.36
C HIS A 33 8.40 -19.90 -18.52
N PRO A 34 7.95 -20.87 -19.35
CA PRO A 34 8.59 -22.18 -19.49
C PRO A 34 10.09 -22.13 -19.79
N ALA A 35 10.52 -21.19 -20.65
CA ALA A 35 11.94 -20.97 -20.93
C ALA A 35 12.77 -20.52 -19.71
N VAL A 36 12.14 -19.94 -18.70
CA VAL A 36 12.76 -19.50 -17.44
C VAL A 36 12.74 -20.64 -16.41
N THR A 37 11.63 -21.36 -16.29
CA THR A 37 11.47 -22.46 -15.33
C THR A 37 12.28 -23.70 -15.71
N ASP A 38 12.24 -24.07 -16.98
CA ASP A 38 12.78 -25.35 -17.47
C ASP A 38 14.29 -25.25 -17.74
N LYS A 39 14.82 -24.02 -17.84
CA LYS A 39 16.24 -23.69 -18.08
C LYS A 39 16.82 -24.38 -19.32
N ASP A 40 15.97 -24.69 -20.28
CA ASP A 40 16.39 -25.21 -21.58
C ASP A 40 17.14 -24.11 -22.36
N PRO A 41 18.42 -24.32 -22.74
CA PRO A 41 19.22 -23.31 -23.42
C PRO A 41 18.61 -22.83 -24.74
N GLU A 42 17.98 -23.71 -25.51
CA GLU A 42 17.38 -23.36 -26.80
C GLU A 42 16.13 -22.50 -26.62
N ALA A 43 15.25 -22.88 -25.69
CA ALA A 43 14.08 -22.08 -25.34
C ALA A 43 14.46 -20.70 -24.76
N LEU A 44 15.52 -20.64 -23.95
CA LEU A 44 16.02 -19.37 -23.39
C LEU A 44 16.62 -18.47 -24.48
N GLU A 45 17.40 -19.02 -25.41
CA GLU A 45 17.96 -18.27 -26.53
C GLU A 45 16.85 -17.68 -27.40
N LYS A 46 15.82 -18.48 -27.71
CA LYS A 46 14.64 -18.01 -28.44
C LYS A 46 13.93 -16.87 -27.70
N LEU A 47 13.65 -17.04 -26.40
CA LEU A 47 13.04 -15.99 -25.59
C LEU A 47 13.89 -14.70 -25.59
N LEU A 48 15.21 -14.81 -25.52
CA LEU A 48 16.10 -13.65 -25.58
C LEU A 48 16.05 -12.93 -26.93
N ILE A 49 15.94 -13.66 -28.04
CA ILE A 49 15.77 -13.07 -29.38
C ILE A 49 14.43 -12.33 -29.46
N ASP A 50 13.36 -12.96 -28.97
CA ASP A 50 12.01 -12.37 -28.98
C ASP A 50 11.96 -11.11 -28.10
N LEU A 51 12.58 -11.14 -26.91
CA LEU A 51 12.70 -9.96 -26.03
C LEU A 51 13.52 -8.82 -26.66
N LYS A 52 14.60 -9.14 -27.39
CA LYS A 52 15.43 -8.13 -28.07
C LYS A 52 14.76 -7.52 -29.30
N SER A 53 13.79 -8.23 -29.89
CA SER A 53 13.01 -7.75 -31.02
C SER A 53 11.65 -7.17 -30.61
N ALA A 54 11.40 -7.11 -29.30
CA ALA A 54 10.20 -6.49 -28.75
C ALA A 54 10.09 -5.03 -29.19
N THR A 55 8.85 -4.61 -29.48
CA THR A 55 8.56 -3.23 -29.86
C THR A 55 9.03 -2.29 -28.78
N ILE A 56 9.88 -1.34 -29.15
CA ILE A 56 10.29 -0.25 -28.27
C ILE A 56 9.05 0.63 -28.05
N TRP A 57 8.71 0.85 -26.79
CA TRP A 57 7.63 1.73 -26.42
C TRP A 57 8.00 3.17 -26.74
N GLU A 58 7.11 3.84 -27.46
CA GLU A 58 7.17 5.28 -27.72
C GLU A 58 6.01 5.94 -26.96
N PRO A 59 6.23 7.12 -26.35
CA PRO A 59 5.15 7.88 -25.72
C PRO A 59 4.12 8.29 -26.78
N GLU A 60 2.85 7.97 -26.55
CA GLU A 60 1.76 8.53 -27.35
C GLU A 60 1.63 10.03 -27.03
N ASP A 61 1.50 10.89 -28.05
CA ASP A 61 1.48 12.37 -27.95
C ASP A 61 0.33 12.96 -27.10
N ASP A 62 -0.57 12.13 -26.53
CA ASP A 62 -1.86 12.54 -25.97
C ASP A 62 -1.98 12.38 -24.44
N ILE A 63 -0.86 12.47 -23.69
CA ILE A 63 -0.90 12.43 -22.21
C ILE A 63 -0.87 13.84 -21.61
N GLU A 64 -1.81 14.70 -22.01
CA GLU A 64 -1.85 16.08 -21.49
C GLU A 64 -2.53 16.23 -20.12
N ASN A 65 -3.08 15.17 -19.49
CA ASN A 65 -3.75 15.30 -18.18
C ASN A 65 -3.93 13.98 -17.41
N THR A 66 -2.84 13.31 -17.03
CA THR A 66 -2.94 12.30 -15.96
C THR A 66 -2.37 12.85 -14.67
N GLU A 67 -3.27 13.30 -13.78
CA GLU A 67 -2.94 13.63 -12.39
C GLU A 67 -2.12 12.47 -11.77
N PRO A 68 -0.99 12.78 -11.10
CA PRO A 68 -0.16 11.75 -10.50
C PRO A 68 -0.94 10.99 -9.42
N VAL A 69 -0.93 9.65 -9.49
CA VAL A 69 -1.64 8.76 -8.52
C VAL A 69 -0.97 8.76 -7.14
N GLY A 70 0.20 9.39 -7.01
CA GLY A 70 0.93 9.55 -5.76
C GLY A 70 2.14 10.46 -5.92
N VAL A 71 2.86 10.68 -4.82
CA VAL A 71 4.11 11.45 -4.78
C VAL A 71 5.28 10.52 -4.49
N LEU A 72 6.45 10.80 -5.07
CA LEU A 72 7.67 10.08 -4.71
C LEU A 72 7.94 10.25 -3.23
N LEU A 73 8.25 9.16 -2.52
CA LEU A 73 8.52 9.20 -1.09
C LEU A 73 9.71 10.12 -0.74
N SER A 74 10.69 10.24 -1.64
CA SER A 74 11.82 11.18 -1.52
C SER A 74 11.39 12.65 -1.48
N ASN A 75 10.22 12.96 -2.02
CA ASN A 75 9.67 14.32 -2.08
C ASN A 75 8.71 14.60 -0.92
N VAL A 76 8.41 13.60 -0.08
CA VAL A 76 7.56 13.77 1.11
C VAL A 76 8.43 14.31 2.24
N VAL A 77 8.10 15.52 2.72
CA VAL A 77 8.75 16.09 3.91
C VAL A 77 8.20 15.39 5.15
N ALA A 78 9.10 14.88 5.99
CA ALA A 78 8.72 14.25 7.25
C ALA A 78 8.08 15.27 8.20
N GLU A 79 6.88 14.96 8.68
CA GLU A 79 6.15 15.80 9.63
C GLU A 79 6.34 15.29 11.07
N LYS A 80 6.29 16.23 12.01
CA LYS A 80 6.30 15.90 13.44
C LYS A 80 4.99 15.19 13.81
N ILE A 81 5.11 14.01 14.40
CA ILE A 81 3.95 13.26 14.89
C ILE A 81 3.41 13.92 16.16
N GLU A 82 2.17 14.39 16.09
CA GLU A 82 1.38 14.73 17.28
C GLU A 82 0.70 13.48 17.84
N TRP A 83 0.57 13.42 19.17
CA TRP A 83 0.11 12.22 19.86
C TRP A 83 -1.18 12.49 20.60
N LEU A 84 -2.12 11.55 20.48
CA LEU A 84 -3.23 11.43 21.42
C LEU A 84 -2.72 10.71 22.67
N TRP A 85 -2.07 9.56 22.47
CA TRP A 85 -1.40 8.78 23.51
C TRP A 85 0.03 8.48 23.05
N LYS A 86 1.02 9.12 23.70
CA LYS A 86 2.42 9.11 23.27
C LYS A 86 2.96 7.67 23.13
N GLY A 87 3.51 7.36 21.96
CA GLY A 87 4.08 6.04 21.64
C GLY A 87 3.05 4.96 21.31
N ARG A 88 1.74 5.28 21.28
CA ARG A 88 0.66 4.30 21.03
C ARG A 88 -0.35 4.78 19.99
N VAL A 89 -0.88 5.99 20.16
CA VAL A 89 -1.94 6.54 19.29
C VAL A 89 -1.54 7.91 18.76
N PRO A 90 -1.02 8.02 17.53
CA PRO A 90 -0.80 9.29 16.84
C PRO A 90 -2.13 9.98 16.47
N LYS A 91 -2.17 11.32 16.53
CA LYS A 91 -3.31 12.11 16.03
C LYS A 91 -3.34 12.10 14.50
N GLY A 92 -4.54 12.06 13.92
CA GLY A 92 -4.74 12.16 12.47
C GLY A 92 -4.22 10.97 11.65
N LYS A 93 -3.87 9.85 12.31
CA LYS A 93 -3.39 8.63 11.66
C LYS A 93 -4.21 7.43 12.15
N LEU A 94 -4.34 6.41 11.31
CA LEU A 94 -5.03 5.17 11.67
C LEU A 94 -4.19 4.36 12.66
N THR A 95 -4.82 3.90 13.74
CA THR A 95 -4.23 2.96 14.70
C THR A 95 -5.08 1.71 14.76
N LEU A 96 -4.46 0.54 14.56
CA LEU A 96 -5.15 -0.75 14.64
C LEU A 96 -4.87 -1.41 16.00
N VAL A 97 -5.92 -1.82 16.71
CA VAL A 97 -5.83 -2.65 17.92
C VAL A 97 -6.12 -4.09 17.51
N ASP A 98 -5.08 -4.90 17.45
CA ASP A 98 -5.17 -6.30 17.02
C ASP A 98 -4.80 -7.28 18.14
N GLY A 99 -5.28 -8.52 18.03
CA GLY A 99 -5.06 -9.61 18.97
C GLY A 99 -6.20 -10.62 18.97
N ASP A 100 -6.02 -11.75 19.67
CA ASP A 100 -7.02 -12.82 19.70
C ASP A 100 -8.40 -12.34 20.24
N PRO A 101 -9.48 -13.05 19.90
CA PRO A 101 -10.77 -12.87 20.56
C PRO A 101 -10.67 -12.92 22.09
N ALA A 102 -11.50 -12.14 22.77
CA ALA A 102 -11.56 -12.04 24.23
C ALA A 102 -10.27 -11.56 24.96
N LYS A 103 -9.31 -10.94 24.26
CA LYS A 103 -8.12 -10.31 24.88
C LYS A 103 -8.30 -8.86 25.32
N GLY A 104 -9.55 -8.38 25.36
CA GLY A 104 -9.86 -7.05 25.87
C GLY A 104 -9.62 -5.90 24.89
N LYS A 105 -9.59 -6.15 23.57
CA LYS A 105 -9.48 -5.10 22.54
C LYS A 105 -10.58 -4.04 22.67
N SER A 106 -11.84 -4.47 22.71
CA SER A 106 -12.99 -3.57 22.88
C SER A 106 -12.94 -2.83 24.22
N ALA A 107 -12.52 -3.52 25.29
CA ALA A 107 -12.33 -2.89 26.60
C ALA A 107 -11.24 -1.81 26.59
N LEU A 108 -10.10 -2.06 25.92
CA LEU A 108 -9.03 -1.08 25.74
C LEU A 108 -9.52 0.13 24.93
N THR A 109 -10.21 -0.10 23.82
CA THR A 109 -10.75 0.98 22.97
C THR A 109 -11.76 1.85 23.73
N ILE A 110 -12.67 1.23 24.48
CA ILE A 110 -13.65 1.94 25.33
C ILE A 110 -12.94 2.71 26.46
N TYR A 111 -11.90 2.13 27.08
CA TYR A 111 -11.13 2.81 28.12
C TYR A 111 -10.45 4.07 27.56
N VAL A 112 -9.81 3.95 26.40
CA VAL A 112 -9.17 5.10 25.71
C VAL A 112 -10.23 6.17 25.38
N ALA A 113 -11.38 5.76 24.84
CA ALA A 113 -12.49 6.67 24.58
C ALA A 113 -12.91 7.42 25.86
N ALA A 114 -13.08 6.72 26.98
CA ALA A 114 -13.44 7.32 28.26
C ALA A 114 -12.37 8.30 28.78
N CYS A 115 -11.08 7.98 28.62
CA CYS A 115 -10.00 8.93 28.96
C CYS A 115 -10.11 10.22 28.15
N VAL A 116 -10.39 10.11 26.84
CA VAL A 116 -10.52 11.27 25.95
C VAL A 116 -11.77 12.09 26.27
N THR A 117 -12.92 11.49 26.55
CA THR A 117 -14.15 12.27 26.78
C THR A 117 -14.10 13.17 28.02
N VAL A 118 -13.27 12.85 29.01
CA VAL A 118 -13.11 13.65 30.23
C VAL A 118 -11.71 14.25 30.44
N GLY A 119 -10.79 14.04 29.50
CA GLY A 119 -9.39 14.52 29.64
C GLY A 119 -8.64 13.87 30.81
N ARG A 120 -8.92 12.59 31.11
CA ARG A 120 -8.21 11.84 32.15
C ARG A 120 -6.90 11.30 31.60
N ALA A 121 -5.85 11.30 32.41
CA ALA A 121 -4.60 10.62 32.08
C ALA A 121 -4.81 9.15 31.65
N PHE A 122 -3.99 8.68 30.73
CA PHE A 122 -3.94 7.29 30.27
C PHE A 122 -3.39 6.36 31.36
N PRO A 123 -3.51 5.01 31.22
CA PRO A 123 -3.07 4.05 32.24
C PRO A 123 -1.60 4.15 32.65
N ASP A 124 -0.74 4.64 31.75
CA ASP A 124 0.68 4.87 31.98
C ASP A 124 1.00 6.26 32.55
N GLY A 125 -0.04 7.05 32.88
CA GLY A 125 0.07 8.40 33.41
C GLY A 125 0.27 9.47 32.33
N ALA A 126 0.27 9.13 31.03
CA ALA A 126 0.36 10.13 29.98
C ALA A 126 -0.86 11.08 30.04
N PRO A 127 -0.65 12.41 29.94
CA PRO A 127 -1.76 13.36 29.96
C PRO A 127 -2.65 13.19 28.73
N CYS A 128 -3.94 13.49 28.90
CA CYS A 128 -4.93 13.48 27.82
C CYS A 128 -5.73 14.78 27.85
N GLU A 129 -5.95 15.38 26.69
CA GLU A 129 -6.85 16.52 26.54
C GLU A 129 -8.29 16.01 26.31
N ALA A 130 -9.27 16.71 26.87
CA ALA A 130 -10.67 16.35 26.68
C ALA A 130 -11.10 16.54 25.21
N GLY A 131 -11.89 15.60 24.66
CA GLY A 131 -12.34 15.64 23.27
C GLY A 131 -13.57 14.78 23.01
N GLY A 132 -14.19 14.97 21.85
CA GLY A 132 -15.31 14.15 21.40
C GLY A 132 -14.85 12.78 20.90
N VAL A 133 -15.63 11.74 21.19
CA VAL A 133 -15.39 10.38 20.70
C VAL A 133 -16.66 9.84 20.05
N ALA A 134 -16.52 9.29 18.84
CA ALA A 134 -17.56 8.51 18.17
C ALA A 134 -17.20 7.03 18.25
N LEU A 135 -18.13 6.21 18.74
CA LEU A 135 -17.99 4.75 18.78
C LEU A 135 -18.93 4.16 17.73
N LEU A 136 -18.35 3.41 16.79
CA LEU A 136 -19.11 2.63 15.81
C LEU A 136 -18.99 1.16 16.17
N ASN A 137 -20.11 0.55 16.54
CA ASN A 137 -20.20 -0.89 16.77
C ASN A 137 -20.86 -1.53 15.54
N ALA A 138 -20.18 -2.49 14.93
CA ALA A 138 -20.69 -3.30 13.83
C ALA A 138 -20.59 -4.81 14.13
N GLU A 139 -20.29 -5.17 15.38
CA GLU A 139 -20.18 -6.57 15.83
C GLU A 139 -21.53 -7.16 16.22
N ASP A 140 -22.44 -6.34 16.78
CA ASP A 140 -23.77 -6.76 17.19
C ASP A 140 -24.77 -6.67 16.02
N GLY A 141 -25.63 -7.69 15.89
CA GLY A 141 -26.73 -7.65 14.93
C GLY A 141 -27.78 -6.62 15.35
N LEU A 142 -28.56 -6.10 14.39
CA LEU A 142 -29.68 -5.18 14.67
C LEU A 142 -30.70 -5.73 15.68
N ALA A 143 -30.77 -7.06 15.83
CA ALA A 143 -31.67 -7.75 16.75
C ALA A 143 -31.07 -8.00 18.14
N ASP A 144 -29.78 -7.70 18.35
CA ASP A 144 -29.03 -8.00 19.57
C ASP A 144 -28.87 -6.77 20.50
N THR A 145 -29.54 -5.65 20.17
CA THR A 145 -29.52 -4.39 20.95
C THR A 145 -30.78 -4.20 21.78
#